data_AF-A0A8J5UWQ9-F1
#
_entry.id   AF-A0A8J5UWQ9-F1
#
_cell.length_a   1.000
_cell.length_b   1.000
_cell.length_c   1.000
_cell.angle_alpha   90.00
_cell.angle_beta   90.00
_cell.angle_gamma   90.00
#
_symmetry.space_group_name_H-M   'P 1'
#
loop_
_entity.id
_entity.type
_entity.pdbx_description
1 polymer ?
#
loop_
_entity_poly.entity_id
_entity_poly.type
_entity_poly.pdbx_seq_one_letter_code
_entity_poly.pdbx_strand_id
1 'polypeptide(L)'
;MSSPKDYNLEITPSLDESNLKSLNLLKFTVNHKEKDFINKYKSLLSVILGCSLIAVIGNSYLKTSNVTHTIRDPYVIILSLALSVILLRQTPEDTLIVIRGFGVQLKTKKAWRFQNSTDSFIPIKDMIDLMIHEGFHGYGQVIFYLCVLTRSTAGKGDNVIKVVFPEFLPRKDILLTVWKSSRELLFGSTNRYWRRVPGKGLKQI
;
A
#
# COMPACT_ATOMS: atom_id res chain seq x y z
N MET A 1 17.83 -9.59 9.81
CA MET A 1 18.32 -8.34 9.17
C MET A 1 17.13 -7.67 8.50
N SER A 2 16.82 -6.42 8.82
CA SER A 2 15.65 -5.72 8.25
C SER A 2 15.77 -5.57 6.73
N SER A 3 14.63 -5.54 6.03
CA SER A 3 14.55 -5.32 4.58
C SER A 3 15.46 -4.14 4.15
N PRO A 4 16.31 -4.29 3.11
CA PRO A 4 17.22 -3.24 2.66
C PRO A 4 16.50 -2.05 2.01
N LYS A 5 15.18 -2.14 1.80
CA LYS A 5 14.42 -1.15 1.04
C LYS A 5 14.04 0.06 1.90
N ASP A 6 14.41 1.25 1.42
CA ASP A 6 14.01 2.53 2.00
C ASP A 6 12.63 2.92 1.46
N TYR A 7 11.61 2.78 2.31
CA TYR A 7 10.25 3.21 2.01
C TYR A 7 9.92 4.51 2.73
N ASN A 8 9.02 5.29 2.15
CA ASN A 8 8.50 6.48 2.80
C ASN A 8 7.16 6.15 3.48
N LEU A 9 6.98 6.67 4.69
CA LEU A 9 5.77 6.52 5.49
C LEU A 9 5.08 7.88 5.54
N GLU A 10 3.93 7.99 4.90
CA GLU A 10 3.07 9.17 4.95
C GLU A 10 1.98 8.94 6.00
N ILE A 11 1.90 9.84 6.99
CA ILE A 11 0.91 9.80 8.06
C ILE A 11 -0.04 10.98 7.91
N THR A 12 -1.33 10.70 7.92
CA THR A 12 -2.38 11.71 7.77
C THR A 12 -3.48 11.50 8.82
N PRO A 13 -3.82 12.54 9.62
CA PRO A 13 -3.17 13.85 9.71
C PRO A 13 -1.75 13.76 10.33
N SER A 14 -0.95 14.83 10.22
CA SER A 14 0.40 14.87 10.80
C SER A 14 0.36 14.67 12.31
N LEU A 15 1.25 13.81 12.82
CA LEU A 15 1.31 13.47 14.24
C LEU A 15 2.02 14.57 15.03
N ASP A 16 1.24 15.38 15.76
CA ASP A 16 1.72 16.09 16.95
C ASP A 16 1.17 15.36 18.19
N GLU A 17 2.01 15.10 19.20
CA GLU A 17 1.64 14.29 20.38
C GLU A 17 0.41 14.84 21.14
N SER A 18 0.15 16.14 21.08
CA SER A 18 -1.05 16.78 21.66
C SER A 18 -2.34 16.42 20.94
N ASN A 19 -2.28 16.09 19.64
CA ASN A 19 -3.44 15.85 18.78
C ASN A 19 -3.90 14.39 18.76
N LEU A 20 -3.04 13.42 19.11
CA LEU A 20 -3.36 11.99 19.03
C LEU A 20 -4.63 11.59 19.80
N LYS A 21 -4.89 12.20 20.95
CA LYS A 21 -6.05 11.88 21.80
C LYS A 21 -7.40 12.34 21.24
N SER A 22 -7.40 13.39 20.42
CA SER A 22 -8.61 13.93 19.78
C SER A 22 -8.90 13.30 18.43
N LEU A 23 -7.93 12.62 17.81
CA LEU A 23 -8.09 12.00 16.51
C LEU A 23 -8.96 10.74 16.58
N ASN A 24 -9.92 10.66 15.66
CA ASN A 24 -10.78 9.49 15.47
C ASN A 24 -10.34 8.64 14.27
N LEU A 25 -9.49 9.19 13.40
CA LEU A 25 -9.05 8.54 12.18
C LEU A 25 -7.57 8.82 11.95
N LEU A 26 -6.84 7.78 11.57
CA LEU A 26 -5.45 7.91 11.22
C LEU A 26 -5.11 7.01 10.04
N LYS A 27 -4.47 7.59 9.02
CA LYS A 27 -4.13 6.91 7.77
C LYS A 27 -2.62 6.87 7.61
N PHE A 28 -2.11 5.67 7.47
CA PHE A 28 -0.73 5.38 7.14
C PHE A 28 -0.65 4.89 5.71
N THR A 29 0.18 5.53 4.90
CA THR A 29 0.44 5.10 3.52
C THR A 29 1.93 4.81 3.38
N VAL A 30 2.24 3.62 2.88
CA VAL A 30 3.61 3.19 2.58
C VAL A 30 3.78 3.18 1.07
N ASN A 31 4.80 3.90 0.60
CA ASN A 31 5.14 3.99 -0.81
C ASN A 31 6.66 3.95 -1.03
N HIS A 32 7.07 3.82 -2.29
CA HIS A 32 8.47 3.94 -2.66
C HIS A 32 8.97 5.36 -2.42
N LYS A 33 10.14 5.49 -1.78
CA LYS A 33 10.79 6.79 -1.54
C LYS A 33 11.09 7.52 -2.84
N GLU A 34 11.55 6.79 -3.85
CA GLU A 34 11.74 7.30 -5.20
C GLU A 34 10.63 6.82 -6.13
N LYS A 35 10.02 7.75 -6.86
CA LYS A 35 9.06 7.40 -7.90
C LYS A 35 9.83 6.95 -9.14
N ASP A 36 9.47 5.79 -9.69
CA ASP A 36 9.97 5.32 -10.98
C ASP A 36 9.91 6.44 -12.02
N PHE A 37 10.95 6.57 -12.85
CA PHE A 37 11.03 7.58 -13.92
C PHE A 37 9.75 7.62 -14.77
N ILE A 38 9.23 6.44 -15.11
CA ILE A 38 8.00 6.29 -15.91
C ILE A 38 6.78 6.84 -15.17
N ASN A 39 6.65 6.58 -13.87
CA ASN A 39 5.53 7.11 -13.08
C ASN A 39 5.66 8.62 -12.83
N LYS A 40 6.88 9.14 -12.68
CA LYS A 40 7.15 10.58 -12.51
C LYS A 40 6.75 11.38 -13.75
N TYR A 41 7.11 10.91 -14.94
CA TYR A 41 6.83 11.61 -16.20
C TYR A 41 5.62 11.05 -16.97
N LYS A 42 4.82 10.19 -16.33
CA LYS A 42 3.69 9.49 -16.96
C LYS A 42 2.75 10.43 -17.72
N SER A 43 2.37 11.55 -17.11
CA SER A 43 1.48 12.53 -17.72
C SER A 43 2.08 13.08 -19.03
N LEU A 44 3.33 13.55 -18.98
CA LEU A 44 4.02 14.08 -20.16
C LEU A 44 4.19 13.01 -21.25
N LEU A 45 4.62 11.81 -20.88
CA LEU A 45 4.78 10.70 -21.83
C LEU A 45 3.45 10.32 -22.49
N SER A 46 2.35 10.31 -21.72
CA SER A 46 1.02 9.99 -22.26
C SER A 46 0.51 11.05 -23.25
N VAL A 47 0.80 12.33 -23.01
CA VAL A 47 0.46 13.43 -23.93
C VAL A 47 1.27 13.32 -25.22
N ILE A 48 2.59 13.14 -25.12
CA ILE A 48 3.48 13.01 -26.29
C ILE A 48 3.06 11.83 -27.16
N LEU A 49 2.84 10.65 -26.55
CA LEU A 49 2.41 9.46 -27.27
C LEU A 49 1.01 9.64 -27.87
N GLY A 50 0.08 10.25 -27.14
CA GLY A 50 -1.26 10.57 -27.66
C GLY A 50 -1.22 11.47 -28.89
N CYS A 51 -0.45 12.56 -28.85
CA CYS A 51 -0.27 13.46 -29.99
C CYS A 51 0.37 12.73 -31.18
N SER A 52 1.40 11.91 -30.94
CA SER A 52 2.04 11.13 -32.02
C SER A 52 1.09 10.11 -32.65
N LEU A 53 0.25 9.45 -31.85
CA LEU A 53 -0.74 8.49 -32.33
C LEU A 53 -1.79 9.15 -33.22
N ILE A 54 -2.31 10.32 -32.81
CA ILE A 54 -3.26 11.11 -33.62
C ILE A 54 -2.62 11.53 -34.95
N ALA A 55 -1.36 11.98 -34.94
CA ALA A 55 -0.65 12.38 -36.15
C ALA A 55 -0.44 11.21 -37.14
N VAL A 56 -0.07 10.02 -36.64
CA VAL A 56 0.11 8.81 -37.46
C VAL A 56 -1.22 8.32 -38.03
N ILE A 57 -2.31 8.36 -37.25
CA ILE A 57 -3.65 8.03 -37.73
C ILE A 57 -4.09 9.01 -38.84
N GLY A 58 -3.85 10.31 -38.66
CA GLY A 58 -4.16 11.32 -39.67
C GLY A 58 -3.41 11.11 -40.99
N ASN A 59 -2.10 10.84 -40.92
CA ASN A 59 -1.27 10.61 -42.10
C ASN A 59 -1.66 9.32 -42.84
N SER A 60 -1.89 8.23 -42.12
CA SER A 60 -2.31 6.95 -42.72
C SER A 60 -3.70 7.03 -43.36
N TYR A 61 -4.61 7.81 -42.77
CA TYR A 61 -5.94 8.08 -43.32
C TYR A 61 -5.85 8.88 -44.63
N LEU A 62 -5.06 9.96 -44.67
CA LEU A 62 -4.84 10.77 -45.89
C LEU A 62 -4.22 9.95 -47.03
N LYS A 63 -3.29 9.05 -46.72
CA LYS A 63 -2.57 8.25 -47.72
C LYS A 63 -3.43 7.16 -48.35
N THR A 64 -4.27 6.50 -47.57
CA THR A 64 -4.90 5.23 -48.00
C THR A 64 -6.41 5.32 -48.14
N SER A 65 -7.06 6.40 -47.63
CA SER A 65 -8.52 6.63 -47.63
C SER A 65 -9.38 5.52 -46.99
N ASN A 66 -8.80 4.36 -46.68
CA ASN A 66 -9.44 3.14 -46.22
C ASN A 66 -9.09 2.88 -44.75
N VAL A 67 -10.11 2.83 -43.90
CA VAL A 67 -10.00 2.62 -42.45
C VAL A 67 -9.31 1.28 -42.11
N THR A 68 -9.52 0.25 -42.92
CA THR A 68 -8.97 -1.10 -42.70
C THR A 68 -7.44 -1.13 -42.79
N HIS A 69 -6.86 -0.30 -43.66
CA HIS A 69 -5.41 -0.18 -43.79
C HIS A 69 -4.81 0.66 -42.67
N THR A 70 -5.54 1.67 -42.17
CA THR A 70 -5.14 2.48 -41.00
C THR A 70 -4.97 1.65 -39.74
N ILE A 71 -5.90 0.74 -39.44
CA ILE A 71 -5.85 -0.09 -38.22
C ILE A 71 -4.72 -1.12 -38.28
N ARG A 72 -4.37 -1.60 -39.48
CA ARG A 72 -3.31 -2.60 -39.70
C ARG A 72 -1.91 -1.99 -39.84
N ASP A 73 -1.81 -0.67 -39.83
CA ASP A 73 -0.52 0.02 -39.87
C ASP A 73 0.29 -0.34 -38.60
N PRO A 74 1.48 -0.94 -38.73
CA PRO A 74 2.29 -1.36 -37.59
C PRO A 74 2.61 -0.18 -36.65
N TYR A 75 2.74 1.05 -37.15
CA TYR A 75 3.02 2.21 -36.33
C TYR A 75 1.86 2.56 -35.40
N VAL A 76 0.61 2.43 -35.87
CA VAL A 76 -0.60 2.66 -35.06
C VAL A 76 -0.71 1.60 -33.96
N ILE A 77 -0.41 0.33 -34.29
CA ILE A 77 -0.44 -0.78 -33.32
C ILE A 77 0.63 -0.60 -32.24
N ILE A 78 1.86 -0.26 -32.61
CA ILE A 78 2.97 -0.09 -31.65
C ILE A 78 2.71 1.11 -30.72
N LEU A 79 2.27 2.24 -31.26
CA LEU A 79 1.98 3.45 -30.47
C LEU A 79 0.79 3.24 -29.53
N SER A 80 -0.26 2.56 -29.98
CA SER A 80 -1.43 2.26 -29.13
C SER A 80 -1.06 1.29 -28.00
N LEU A 81 -0.23 0.27 -28.27
CA LEU A 81 0.27 -0.64 -27.25
C LEU A 81 1.15 0.10 -26.23
N ALA A 82 2.09 0.93 -26.69
CA ALA A 82 2.97 1.71 -25.81
C ALA A 82 2.18 2.65 -24.90
N LEU A 83 1.17 3.34 -25.46
CA LEU A 83 0.26 4.19 -24.69
C LEU A 83 -0.52 3.38 -23.65
N SER A 84 -1.06 2.22 -24.03
CA SER A 84 -1.80 1.33 -23.13
C SER A 84 -0.94 0.87 -21.94
N VAL A 85 0.30 0.43 -22.21
CA VAL A 85 1.24 0.00 -21.15
C VAL A 85 1.52 1.12 -20.14
N ILE A 86 1.73 2.34 -20.61
CA ILE A 86 2.00 3.50 -19.74
C ILE A 86 0.74 3.86 -18.91
N LEU A 87 -0.44 3.82 -19.52
CA LEU A 87 -1.70 4.11 -18.84
C LEU A 87 -2.03 3.08 -17.77
N LEU A 88 -1.76 1.80 -18.03
CA LEU A 88 -1.99 0.67 -17.13
C LEU A 88 -1.02 0.59 -15.95
N ARG A 89 0.16 1.20 -16.04
CA ARG A 89 1.10 1.28 -14.91
C ARG A 89 0.61 2.30 -13.88
N GLN A 90 0.64 1.97 -12.60
CA GLN A 90 0.29 2.87 -11.50
C GLN A 90 1.35 2.83 -10.39
N THR A 91 1.28 3.77 -9.44
CA THR A 91 2.13 3.75 -8.26
C THR A 91 1.61 2.69 -7.28
N PRO A 92 2.41 1.64 -6.97
CA PRO A 92 2.03 0.71 -5.93
C PRO A 92 2.06 1.43 -4.58
N GLU A 93 1.07 1.17 -3.74
CA GLU A 93 0.87 1.83 -2.45
C GLU A 93 0.14 0.85 -1.52
N ASP A 94 0.61 0.67 -0.29
CA ASP A 94 -0.18 0.01 0.75
C ASP A 94 -0.64 1.05 1.78
N THR A 95 -1.90 0.95 2.22
CA THR A 95 -2.52 1.89 3.16
C THR A 95 -3.19 1.15 4.30
N LEU A 96 -2.90 1.56 5.53
CA LEU A 96 -3.65 1.21 6.74
C LEU A 96 -4.45 2.43 7.18
N ILE A 97 -5.76 2.27 7.30
CA ILE A 97 -6.63 3.27 7.90
C ILE A 97 -7.14 2.72 9.22
N VAL A 98 -6.92 3.47 10.29
CA VAL A 98 -7.33 3.13 11.65
C VAL A 98 -8.46 4.05 12.05
N ILE A 99 -9.58 3.48 12.47
CA ILE A 99 -10.77 4.22 12.86
C ILE A 99 -11.12 3.85 14.30
N ARG A 100 -11.04 4.85 15.19
CA ARG A 100 -11.27 4.68 16.63
C ARG A 100 -12.66 4.12 16.89
N GLY A 101 -12.73 3.02 17.64
CA GLY A 101 -13.99 2.36 17.99
C GLY A 101 -14.66 1.55 16.86
N PHE A 102 -14.12 1.57 15.64
CA PHE A 102 -14.68 0.82 14.50
C PHE A 102 -13.78 -0.32 14.05
N GLY A 103 -12.47 -0.08 13.93
CA GLY A 103 -11.53 -1.09 13.47
C GLY A 103 -10.51 -0.54 12.47
N VAL A 104 -10.05 -1.41 11.57
CA VAL A 104 -9.00 -1.07 10.60
C VAL A 104 -9.39 -1.44 9.18
N GLN A 105 -8.99 -0.62 8.22
CA GLN A 105 -9.14 -0.88 6.79
C GLN A 105 -7.76 -1.02 6.16
N LEU A 106 -7.56 -2.09 5.41
CA LEU A 106 -6.34 -2.41 4.68
C LEU A 106 -6.61 -2.20 3.20
N LYS A 107 -5.82 -1.36 2.55
CA LYS A 107 -5.88 -1.15 1.10
C LYS A 107 -4.52 -1.41 0.47
N THR A 108 -4.47 -2.26 -0.54
CA THR A 108 -3.27 -2.54 -1.31
C THR A 108 -3.50 -2.23 -2.78
N LYS A 109 -2.73 -1.28 -3.31
CA LYS A 109 -2.65 -0.98 -4.74
C LYS A 109 -1.40 -1.60 -5.32
N LYS A 110 -1.57 -2.42 -6.36
CA LYS A 110 -0.47 -3.07 -7.08
C LYS A 110 0.08 -2.16 -8.20
N ALA A 111 1.25 -2.51 -8.73
CA ALA A 111 1.93 -1.71 -9.77
C ALA A 111 1.17 -1.62 -11.10
N TRP A 112 0.32 -2.60 -11.40
CA TRP A 112 -0.48 -2.61 -12.63
C TRP A 112 -1.97 -2.52 -12.33
N ARG A 113 -2.70 -1.72 -13.10
CA ARG A 113 -4.15 -1.49 -12.92
C ARG A 113 -5.00 -2.75 -13.15
N PHE A 114 -4.52 -3.69 -13.95
CA PHE A 114 -5.21 -4.96 -14.17
C PHE A 114 -4.99 -5.98 -13.04
N GLN A 115 -4.02 -5.73 -12.15
CA GLN A 115 -3.83 -6.56 -10.96
C GLN A 115 -4.88 -6.17 -9.92
N ASN A 116 -5.51 -7.18 -9.31
CA ASN A 116 -6.54 -6.96 -8.31
C ASN A 116 -5.95 -6.20 -7.11
N SER A 117 -6.51 -5.02 -6.84
CA SER A 117 -6.30 -4.31 -5.58
C SER A 117 -7.12 -4.98 -4.48
N THR A 118 -6.56 -5.05 -3.28
CA THR A 118 -7.25 -5.63 -2.12
C THR A 118 -7.74 -4.51 -1.21
N ASP A 119 -9.01 -4.57 -0.80
CA ASP A 119 -9.60 -3.73 0.24
C ASP A 119 -10.26 -4.66 1.27
N SER A 120 -9.76 -4.65 2.51
CA SER A 120 -10.29 -5.48 3.60
C SER A 120 -10.54 -4.60 4.82
N PHE A 121 -11.80 -4.52 5.23
CA PHE A 121 -12.17 -3.96 6.51
C PHE A 121 -12.21 -5.04 7.59
N ILE A 122 -11.66 -4.73 8.76
CA ILE A 122 -11.62 -5.61 9.92
C ILE A 122 -12.30 -4.86 11.08
N PRO A 123 -13.51 -5.28 11.47
CA PRO A 123 -14.21 -4.69 12.62
C PRO A 123 -13.43 -4.90 13.91
N ILE A 124 -13.52 -3.93 14.83
CA ILE A 124 -12.88 -4.02 16.16
C ILE A 124 -13.35 -5.22 16.97
N LYS A 125 -14.61 -5.65 16.76
CA LYS A 125 -15.21 -6.81 17.45
C LYS A 125 -14.52 -8.14 17.09
N ASP A 126 -14.01 -8.21 15.86
CA ASP A 126 -13.36 -9.40 15.33
C ASP A 126 -11.84 -9.32 15.50
N MET A 127 -11.31 -8.17 15.93
CA MET A 127 -9.89 -7.93 16.12
C MET A 127 -9.46 -8.34 17.53
N ILE A 128 -8.40 -9.15 17.61
CA ILE A 128 -7.78 -9.56 18.87
C ILE A 128 -6.72 -8.52 19.27
N ASP A 129 -5.71 -8.33 18.40
CA ASP A 129 -4.64 -7.34 18.59
C ASP A 129 -3.95 -7.05 17.25
N LEU A 130 -3.16 -5.98 17.24
CA LEU A 130 -2.22 -5.65 16.18
C LEU A 130 -0.82 -6.02 16.64
N MET A 131 -0.09 -6.83 15.87
CA MET A 131 1.21 -7.35 16.28
C MET A 131 2.25 -7.27 15.16
N ILE A 132 3.50 -7.07 15.54
CA ILE A 132 4.65 -7.22 14.64
C ILE A 132 5.21 -8.61 14.85
N HIS A 133 5.27 -9.40 13.77
CA HIS A 133 5.79 -10.74 13.78
C HIS A 133 7.04 -10.85 12.90
N GLU A 134 7.91 -11.79 13.23
CA GLU A 134 9.10 -12.13 12.44
C GLU A 134 8.80 -13.35 11.58
N GLY A 135 9.15 -13.34 10.31
CA GLY A 135 8.93 -14.50 9.45
C GLY A 135 9.87 -14.55 8.27
N PHE A 136 9.79 -15.64 7.52
CA PHE A 136 10.59 -15.85 6.33
C PHE A 136 9.84 -15.37 5.09
N HIS A 137 10.56 -14.69 4.20
CA HIS A 137 10.04 -14.24 2.92
C HIS A 137 11.02 -14.59 1.80
N GLY A 138 10.48 -15.07 0.67
CA GLY A 138 11.28 -15.54 -0.47
C GLY A 138 12.22 -16.68 -0.09
N TYR A 139 13.51 -16.56 -0.45
CA TYR A 139 14.56 -17.55 -0.22
C TYR A 139 15.10 -17.55 1.22
N GLY A 140 14.23 -17.53 2.22
CA GLY A 140 14.62 -17.59 3.64
C GLY A 140 15.11 -16.27 4.24
N GLN A 141 14.81 -15.12 3.61
CA GLN A 141 15.10 -13.83 4.21
C GLN A 141 14.20 -13.59 5.42
N VAL A 142 14.79 -13.34 6.58
CA VAL A 142 14.07 -12.97 7.81
C VAL A 142 13.59 -11.52 7.70
N ILE A 143 12.28 -11.32 7.78
CA ILE A 143 11.62 -10.02 7.75
C ILE A 143 10.72 -9.82 8.96
N PHE A 144 10.43 -8.57 9.27
CA PHE A 144 9.36 -8.20 10.19
C PHE A 144 8.15 -7.75 9.38
N TYR A 145 6.96 -8.17 9.79
CA TYR A 145 5.70 -7.72 9.19
C TYR A 145 4.68 -7.39 10.27
N LEU A 146 3.83 -6.42 9.98
CA LEU A 146 2.71 -6.06 10.84
C LEU A 146 1.47 -6.85 10.40
N CYS A 147 0.80 -7.47 11.36
CA CYS A 147 -0.42 -8.22 11.11
C CYS A 147 -1.51 -7.91 12.14
N VAL A 148 -2.75 -7.98 11.69
CA VAL A 148 -3.95 -7.95 12.51
C VAL A 148 -4.33 -9.40 12.80
N LEU A 149 -4.41 -9.73 14.09
CA LEU A 149 -4.95 -11.01 14.54
C LEU A 149 -6.47 -10.89 14.65
N THR A 150 -7.18 -11.77 13.98
CA THR A 150 -8.65 -11.82 14.02
C THR A 150 -9.14 -13.05 14.76
N ARG A 151 -10.28 -12.92 15.44
CA ARG A 151 -10.99 -14.06 16.00
C ARG A 151 -11.66 -14.79 14.84
N SER A 152 -11.22 -16.01 14.54
CA SER A 152 -11.84 -16.88 13.54
C SER A 152 -13.33 -17.00 13.81
N THR A 153 -14.18 -16.30 13.06
CA THR A 153 -15.62 -16.54 13.07
C THR A 153 -15.84 -17.80 12.24
N ALA A 154 -16.06 -18.92 12.94
CA ALA A 154 -16.32 -20.22 12.36
C ALA A 154 -17.39 -20.11 11.26
N GLY A 155 -16.99 -20.29 10.00
CA GLY A 155 -17.93 -20.34 8.87
C GLY A 155 -17.40 -19.82 7.53
N LYS A 156 -16.39 -18.96 7.50
CA LYS A 156 -15.72 -18.54 6.26
C LYS A 156 -14.22 -18.80 6.40
N GLY A 157 -13.57 -19.25 5.34
CA GLY A 157 -12.11 -19.44 5.26
C GLY A 157 -11.32 -18.12 5.34
N ASP A 158 -11.75 -17.20 6.19
CA ASP A 158 -11.07 -15.96 6.49
C ASP A 158 -9.80 -16.28 7.28
N ASN A 159 -8.66 -15.83 6.77
CA ASN A 159 -7.38 -16.01 7.42
C ASN A 159 -7.39 -15.31 8.79
N VAL A 160 -7.01 -16.07 9.83
CA VAL A 160 -6.85 -15.60 11.22
C VAL A 160 -5.83 -14.46 11.32
N ILE A 161 -4.93 -14.37 10.34
CA ILE A 161 -3.85 -13.39 10.30
C ILE A 161 -3.98 -12.60 9.00
N LYS A 162 -4.17 -11.29 9.11
CA LYS A 162 -4.19 -10.37 7.98
C LYS A 162 -2.97 -9.46 8.01
N VAL A 163 -2.12 -9.52 6.99
CA VAL A 163 -0.90 -8.70 6.86
C VAL A 163 -1.29 -7.28 6.43
N VAL A 164 -0.72 -6.26 7.08
CA VAL A 164 -1.11 -4.85 6.89
C VAL A 164 -0.48 -4.21 5.64
N PHE A 165 0.77 -4.54 5.33
CA PHE A 165 1.52 -4.00 4.19
C PHE A 165 2.11 -5.15 3.35
N PRO A 166 1.27 -5.95 2.68
CA PRO A 166 1.71 -7.18 2.03
C PRO A 166 2.62 -6.95 0.81
N GLU A 167 2.54 -5.79 0.14
CA GLU A 167 3.36 -5.49 -1.04
C GLU A 167 4.73 -4.91 -0.64
N PHE A 168 4.74 -4.02 0.37
CA PHE A 168 5.93 -3.25 0.72
C PHE A 168 6.80 -3.90 1.79
N LEU A 169 6.22 -4.57 2.79
CA LEU A 169 6.96 -5.20 3.90
C LEU A 169 8.09 -4.29 4.46
N PRO A 170 7.74 -3.10 4.99
CA PRO A 170 8.72 -2.08 5.35
C PRO A 170 9.56 -2.48 6.57
N ARG A 171 10.63 -1.70 6.83
CA ARG A 171 11.53 -1.94 7.96
C ARG A 171 10.80 -1.85 9.31
N LYS A 172 11.39 -2.52 10.31
CA LYS A 172 10.86 -2.59 11.67
C LYS A 172 10.56 -1.22 12.26
N ASP A 173 11.36 -0.19 11.98
CA ASP A 173 11.16 1.15 12.54
C ASP A 173 9.85 1.79 12.05
N ILE A 174 9.55 1.67 10.75
CA ILE A 174 8.27 2.10 10.17
C ILE A 174 7.11 1.32 10.81
N LEU A 175 7.26 -0.01 10.91
CA LEU A 175 6.24 -0.86 11.51
C LEU A 175 5.98 -0.52 12.99
N LEU A 176 7.03 -0.18 13.75
CA LEU A 176 6.92 0.22 15.15
C LEU A 176 6.16 1.53 15.31
N THR A 177 6.46 2.52 14.47
CA THR A 177 5.72 3.80 14.47
C THR A 177 4.25 3.58 14.15
N VAL A 178 3.95 2.84 13.08
CA VAL A 178 2.57 2.52 12.70
C VAL A 178 1.86 1.75 13.81
N TRP A 179 2.52 0.73 14.38
CA TRP A 179 1.97 -0.09 15.45
C TRP A 179 1.64 0.74 16.70
N LYS A 180 2.58 1.55 17.19
CA LYS A 180 2.37 2.37 18.40
C LYS A 180 1.16 3.29 18.24
N SER A 181 1.14 4.08 17.16
CA SER A 181 0.06 5.04 16.90
C SER A 181 -1.28 4.36 16.61
N SER A 182 -1.29 3.24 15.87
CA SER A 182 -2.52 2.49 15.60
C SER A 182 -3.10 1.90 16.88
N ARG A 183 -2.25 1.30 17.72
CA ARG A 183 -2.67 0.60 18.93
C ARG A 183 -3.19 1.58 19.98
N GLU A 184 -2.54 2.73 20.12
CA GLU A 184 -3.02 3.82 20.97
C GLU A 184 -4.40 4.31 20.52
N LEU A 185 -4.65 4.43 19.22
CA LEU A 185 -5.94 4.89 18.70
C LEU A 185 -7.05 3.83 18.81
N LEU A 186 -6.73 2.55 18.64
CA LEU A 186 -7.71 1.45 18.69
C LEU A 186 -8.09 1.04 20.12
N PHE A 187 -7.08 0.87 20.98
CA PHE A 187 -7.26 0.32 22.32
C PHE A 187 -7.02 1.34 23.44
N GLY A 188 -6.61 2.56 23.09
CA GLY A 188 -6.19 3.57 24.07
C GLY A 188 -4.77 3.33 24.61
N SER A 189 -4.33 4.23 25.48
CA SER A 189 -3.12 4.08 26.30
C SER A 189 -3.35 3.01 27.39
N THR A 190 -3.59 1.77 27.00
CA THR A 190 -3.66 0.66 27.95
C THR A 190 -2.26 0.43 28.51
N ASN A 191 -2.07 0.73 29.80
CA ASN A 191 -0.85 0.50 30.60
C ASN A 191 -0.51 -1.00 30.71
N ARG A 192 -0.25 -1.68 29.59
CA ARG A 192 -0.21 -3.16 29.52
C ARG A 192 1.16 -3.76 29.27
N TYR A 193 2.23 -3.02 29.50
CA TYR A 193 3.57 -3.60 29.59
C TYR A 193 4.32 -3.06 30.78
N TRP A 194 3.79 -3.38 31.96
CA TRP A 194 4.64 -3.44 33.15
C TRP A 194 5.45 -4.73 33.05
N ARG A 195 6.73 -4.63 32.70
CA ARG A 195 7.64 -5.79 32.86
C ARG A 195 8.13 -5.75 34.29
N ARG A 196 7.97 -6.86 35.04
CA ARG A 196 8.75 -7.04 36.26
C ARG A 196 10.20 -7.22 35.85
N VAL A 197 11.02 -6.22 36.14
CA VAL A 197 12.46 -6.32 36.02
C VAL A 197 12.97 -6.86 37.35
N PRO A 198 13.66 -8.02 37.38
CA PRO A 198 14.22 -8.55 38.63
C PRO A 198 15.08 -7.47 39.31
N GLY A 199 14.76 -7.15 40.57
CA GLY A 199 15.47 -6.12 41.35
C GLY A 199 15.10 -4.66 41.07
N LYS A 200 14.24 -4.33 40.10
CA LYS A 200 13.83 -2.94 39.79
C LYS A 200 12.32 -2.68 39.77
N GLY A 201 11.51 -3.66 40.20
CA GLY A 201 10.05 -3.53 40.26
C GLY A 201 9.38 -3.54 38.89
N LEU A 202 8.12 -3.09 38.86
CA LEU A 202 7.35 -2.93 37.63
C LEU A 202 7.84 -1.66 36.92
N LYS A 203 8.35 -1.80 35.70
CA LYS A 203 8.66 -0.67 34.83
C LYS A 203 7.73 -0.63 33.64
N GLN A 204 7.22 0.56 33.34
CA GLN A 204 6.57 0.87 32.06
C GLN A 204 7.68 0.95 30.99
N ILE A 205 7.47 0.21 29.90
CA ILE A 205 8.35 0.21 28.72
C ILE A 205 8.00 1.40 27.82
#